data_AF-A0A0C7N2M2-F1
#
_entry.id   AF-A0A0C7N2M2-F1
#
_cell.length_a   1.000
_cell.length_b   1.000
_cell.length_c   1.000
_cell.angle_alpha   90.00
_cell.angle_beta   90.00
_cell.angle_gamma   90.00
#
_symmetry.space_group_name_H-M   'P 1'
#
loop_
_entity.id
_entity.type
_entity.pdbx_description
1 polymer ?
#
loop_
_entity_poly.entity_id
_entity_poly.type
_entity_poly.pdbx_seq_one_letter_code
_entity_poly.pdbx_strand_id
1 'polypeptide(L)'
;MAGFDGGVKELKTCARCRRNKIKCDYNEKKPGPCTACEKRCVDCSADYVVPHKRSQELISIVEGVSQVGELMKDISSEYDFLGKMSKELCGTPVVVEDVYSTSKVIKVGKNSYLFLTICGDNFIVNNCCIPIVEIDICLAEFGRLVKELLQLYATWEVQQETVSDAIVGERSSRYTLRNLFDNEELPLLLCLLNFYFVIPGLDYERLYDLIVDDYCLMAVDDRKDGRCYDRATMATFVVGRSRQSGGIHFNGEVFVKKLTLYLFYHIVLYGLKHYLDCFMDRYIRTLEQVRKKINIEKNWEVKWVNFYIKIFDLVGKGCSPMSFGDNEINLLKVIQFDLELLWGVGYGSKATEMCYQNYEELGRFMVKSCNRMPFFVTLMAQFVFINLVIVENGEGTMTSVMEQVCFNGFNGVSYEEHRGSYPSFEEKRKERVNDGIRDSDVLRIINRNAVLRNTVFEDMDMFEVLLVALSEEGCEKLRRRCCCKMIADLFEKVIVEGMKDEVEVINLRQGNEE
;
A
#
# COMPACT_ATOMS: atom_id res chain seq x y z
N MET A 1 -45.76 -27.74 45.76
CA MET A 1 -45.64 -28.14 44.34
C MET A 1 -47.00 -27.98 43.69
N ALA A 2 -47.22 -26.89 42.95
CA ALA A 2 -48.42 -26.68 42.14
C ALA A 2 -47.92 -26.46 40.70
N GLY A 3 -48.24 -27.40 39.82
CA GLY A 3 -47.81 -27.38 38.42
C GLY A 3 -48.54 -26.31 37.63
N PHE A 4 -47.78 -25.45 36.96
CA PHE A 4 -48.30 -24.58 35.90
C PHE A 4 -48.57 -25.45 34.67
N ASP A 5 -49.83 -25.78 34.44
CA ASP A 5 -50.28 -26.45 33.22
C ASP A 5 -50.34 -25.40 32.08
N GLY A 6 -49.20 -25.22 31.40
CA GLY A 6 -49.04 -24.33 30.25
C GLY A 6 -49.70 -24.90 29.00
N GLY A 7 -51.04 -25.02 29.02
CA GLY A 7 -51.82 -25.52 27.89
C GLY A 7 -51.59 -24.67 26.63
N VAL A 8 -51.06 -25.31 25.59
CA VAL A 8 -50.82 -24.73 24.27
C VAL A 8 -52.17 -24.24 23.70
N LYS A 9 -52.39 -22.92 23.63
CA LYS A 9 -53.63 -22.35 23.07
C LYS A 9 -53.61 -22.43 21.56
N GLU A 10 -54.52 -23.24 21.02
CA GLU A 10 -54.77 -23.33 19.59
C GLU A 10 -55.38 -22.02 19.06
N LEU A 11 -54.94 -21.57 17.89
CA LEU A 11 -55.48 -20.36 17.27
C LEU A 11 -56.90 -20.59 16.71
N LYS A 12 -57.72 -19.53 16.74
CA LYS A 12 -59.12 -19.56 16.27
C LYS A 12 -59.26 -19.64 14.74
N THR A 13 -58.16 -19.54 14.00
CA THR A 13 -58.15 -19.56 12.53
C THR A 13 -57.11 -20.56 12.05
N CYS A 14 -57.38 -21.24 10.93
CA CYS A 14 -56.42 -22.19 10.36
C CYS A 14 -55.21 -21.44 9.74
N ALA A 15 -54.08 -22.14 9.68
CA ALA A 15 -52.80 -21.59 9.21
C ALA A 15 -52.92 -20.94 7.82
N ARG A 16 -53.61 -21.60 6.89
CA ARG A 16 -53.80 -21.14 5.51
C ARG A 16 -54.62 -19.85 5.42
N CYS A 17 -55.80 -19.82 6.05
CA CYS A 17 -56.66 -18.64 5.99
C CYS A 17 -56.02 -17.44 6.68
N ARG A 18 -55.25 -17.66 7.76
CA ARG A 18 -54.45 -16.61 8.40
C ARG A 18 -53.36 -16.07 7.47
N ARG A 19 -52.58 -16.95 6.83
CA ARG A 19 -51.52 -16.56 5.87
C ARG A 19 -52.07 -15.74 4.71
N ASN A 20 -53.24 -16.14 4.19
CA ASN A 20 -53.87 -15.49 3.04
C ASN A 20 -54.85 -14.36 3.43
N LYS A 21 -54.97 -14.03 4.72
CA LYS A 21 -55.90 -13.02 5.27
C LYS A 21 -57.36 -13.19 4.81
N ILE A 22 -57.85 -14.44 4.77
CA ILE A 22 -59.22 -14.78 4.37
C ILE A 22 -60.05 -15.09 5.61
N LYS A 23 -61.35 -14.72 5.61
CA LYS A 23 -62.30 -15.05 6.68
C LYS A 23 -62.32 -16.56 6.92
N CYS A 24 -62.11 -16.95 8.17
CA CYS A 24 -61.92 -18.35 8.57
C CYS A 24 -62.88 -18.70 9.71
N ASP A 25 -63.68 -19.73 9.50
CA ASP A 25 -64.63 -20.32 10.45
C ASP A 25 -64.11 -21.64 11.03
N TYR A 26 -62.78 -21.84 11.03
CA TYR A 26 -62.14 -23.07 11.48
C TYR A 26 -62.57 -23.47 12.90
N ASN A 27 -62.59 -22.52 13.84
CA ASN A 27 -62.97 -22.81 15.22
C ASN A 27 -64.43 -23.26 15.40
N GLU A 28 -65.32 -22.93 14.46
CA GLU A 28 -66.73 -23.31 14.47
C GLU A 28 -66.97 -24.66 13.79
N LYS A 29 -66.12 -25.03 12.80
CA LYS A 29 -66.24 -26.25 12.00
C LYS A 29 -65.42 -27.45 12.50
N LYS A 30 -64.66 -27.31 13.58
CA LYS A 30 -63.89 -28.42 14.17
C LYS A 30 -64.79 -29.63 14.48
N PRO A 31 -64.34 -30.86 14.17
CA PRO A 31 -63.00 -31.25 13.72
C PRO A 31 -62.76 -31.16 12.20
N GLY A 32 -63.73 -30.68 11.41
CA GLY A 32 -63.62 -30.59 9.95
C GLY A 32 -62.85 -29.36 9.44
N PRO A 33 -62.54 -29.31 8.13
CA PRO A 33 -61.91 -28.16 7.50
C PRO A 33 -62.83 -26.93 7.52
N CYS A 34 -62.24 -25.73 7.57
CA CYS A 34 -63.01 -24.49 7.47
C CYS A 34 -63.63 -24.36 6.05
N THR A 35 -64.70 -23.58 5.91
CA THR A 35 -65.45 -23.46 4.65
C THR A 35 -64.57 -23.03 3.46
N ALA A 36 -63.56 -22.19 3.71
CA ALA A 36 -62.63 -21.73 2.69
C ALA A 36 -61.61 -22.80 2.25
N CYS A 37 -61.25 -23.72 3.13
CA CYS A 37 -60.34 -24.83 2.81
C CYS A 37 -61.10 -26.02 2.20
N GLU A 38 -62.29 -26.30 2.71
CA GLU A 38 -63.22 -27.32 2.19
C GLU A 38 -63.58 -27.05 0.73
N LYS A 39 -64.03 -25.84 0.38
CA LYS A 39 -64.36 -25.45 -1.00
C LYS A 39 -63.21 -25.57 -1.99
N ARG A 40 -61.97 -25.57 -1.51
CA ARG A 40 -60.77 -25.65 -2.34
C ARG A 40 -60.09 -27.02 -2.25
N CYS A 41 -60.69 -27.98 -1.54
CA CYS A 41 -60.14 -29.32 -1.30
C CYS A 41 -58.67 -29.29 -0.85
N VAL A 42 -58.33 -28.42 0.11
CA VAL A 42 -56.98 -28.39 0.69
C VAL A 42 -56.99 -28.68 2.18
N ASP A 43 -55.83 -29.09 2.67
CA ASP A 43 -55.60 -29.37 4.07
C ASP A 43 -55.78 -28.11 4.96
N CYS A 44 -56.40 -28.32 6.12
CA CYS A 44 -56.84 -27.27 7.03
C CYS A 44 -56.38 -27.55 8.46
N SER A 45 -55.17 -27.10 8.79
CA SER A 45 -54.54 -27.28 10.09
C SER A 45 -54.53 -25.98 10.93
N ALA A 46 -54.60 -26.13 12.24
CA ALA A 46 -54.47 -25.04 13.19
C ALA A 46 -53.01 -24.81 13.58
N ASP A 47 -52.62 -23.54 13.68
CA ASP A 47 -51.36 -23.17 14.32
C ASP A 47 -51.58 -22.96 15.83
N TYR A 48 -50.56 -23.25 16.61
CA TYR A 48 -50.57 -23.10 18.07
C TYR A 48 -49.81 -21.85 18.51
N VAL A 49 -50.29 -21.17 19.56
CA VAL A 49 -49.55 -20.06 20.17
C VAL A 49 -48.45 -20.60 21.06
N VAL A 50 -47.20 -20.54 20.59
CA VAL A 50 -46.03 -20.72 21.45
C VAL A 50 -45.86 -19.44 22.29
N PRO A 51 -45.82 -19.51 23.63
CA PRO A 51 -45.54 -18.34 24.46
C PRO A 51 -44.18 -17.74 24.08
N HIS A 52 -44.14 -16.45 23.77
CA HIS A 52 -42.90 -15.73 23.44
C HIS A 52 -41.97 -15.75 24.67
N LYS A 53 -40.80 -16.39 24.57
CA LYS A 53 -39.83 -16.49 25.67
C LYS A 53 -39.03 -15.19 25.84
N ARG A 54 -39.73 -14.10 26.13
CA ARG A 54 -39.17 -12.74 26.30
C ARG A 54 -38.07 -12.68 27.39
N SER A 55 -38.12 -13.60 28.36
CA SER A 55 -37.10 -13.74 29.41
C SER A 55 -35.74 -14.20 28.88
N GLN A 56 -35.69 -15.07 27.85
CA GLN A 56 -34.43 -15.57 27.30
C GLN A 56 -33.70 -14.50 26.47
N GLU A 57 -34.45 -13.66 25.74
CA GLU A 57 -33.90 -12.50 25.02
C GLU A 57 -33.33 -11.45 26.00
N LEU A 58 -34.05 -11.19 27.09
CA LEU A 58 -33.56 -10.29 28.16
C LEU A 58 -32.29 -10.82 28.83
N ILE A 59 -32.22 -12.11 29.12
CA ILE A 59 -31.01 -12.75 29.67
C ILE A 59 -29.84 -12.61 28.67
N SER A 60 -30.07 -12.90 27.39
CA SER A 60 -29.05 -12.77 26.35
C SER A 60 -28.55 -11.33 26.20
N ILE A 61 -29.43 -10.33 26.32
CA ILE A 61 -29.03 -8.91 26.31
C ILE A 61 -28.19 -8.56 27.54
N VAL A 62 -28.60 -9.01 28.74
CA VAL A 62 -27.85 -8.76 29.98
C VAL A 62 -26.47 -9.43 29.95
N GLU A 63 -26.40 -10.65 29.43
CA GLU A 63 -25.13 -11.35 29.20
C GLU A 63 -24.25 -10.60 28.18
N GLY A 64 -24.84 -10.10 27.09
CA GLY A 64 -24.13 -9.27 26.11
C GLY A 64 -23.58 -7.98 26.70
N VAL A 65 -24.35 -7.27 27.54
CA VAL A 65 -23.90 -6.07 28.24
C VAL A 65 -22.78 -6.40 29.23
N SER A 66 -22.87 -7.54 29.92
CA SER A 66 -21.82 -7.98 30.84
C SER A 66 -20.52 -8.30 30.12
N GLN A 67 -20.60 -8.97 28.95
CA GLN A 67 -19.45 -9.22 28.09
C GLN A 67 -18.80 -7.91 27.60
N VAL A 68 -19.60 -6.92 27.23
CA VAL A 68 -19.09 -5.58 26.86
C VAL A 68 -18.41 -4.90 28.05
N GLY A 69 -18.95 -5.05 29.26
CA GLY A 69 -18.35 -4.51 30.49
C GLY A 69 -16.98 -5.11 30.79
N GLU A 70 -16.81 -6.43 30.62
CA GLU A 70 -15.51 -7.09 30.78
C GLU A 70 -14.52 -6.67 29.69
N LEU A 71 -14.95 -6.60 28.43
CA LEU A 71 -14.13 -6.04 27.34
C LEU A 71 -13.68 -4.60 27.62
N MET A 72 -14.54 -3.76 28.20
CA MET A 72 -14.18 -2.39 28.58
C MET A 72 -13.13 -2.37 29.70
N LYS A 73 -13.23 -3.27 30.69
CA LYS A 73 -12.22 -3.39 31.75
C LYS A 73 -10.89 -3.85 31.19
N ASP A 74 -10.89 -4.86 30.33
CA ASP A 74 -9.68 -5.38 29.69
C ASP A 74 -8.98 -4.26 28.90
N ILE A 75 -9.74 -3.56 28.05
CA ILE A 75 -9.24 -2.40 27.29
C ILE A 75 -8.71 -1.31 28.24
N SER A 76 -9.47 -0.94 29.28
CA SER A 76 -9.04 0.09 30.24
C SER A 76 -7.75 -0.29 30.95
N SER A 77 -7.62 -1.56 31.36
CA SER A 77 -6.43 -2.07 32.02
C SER A 77 -5.22 -2.10 31.09
N GLU A 78 -5.42 -2.41 29.80
CA GLU A 78 -4.40 -2.31 28.77
C GLU A 78 -3.98 -0.84 28.58
N TYR A 79 -4.91 0.11 28.50
CA TYR A 79 -4.59 1.54 28.42
C TYR A 79 -3.89 2.09 29.66
N ASP A 80 -4.26 1.64 30.87
CA ASP A 80 -3.59 2.03 32.11
C ASP A 80 -2.15 1.48 32.17
N PHE A 81 -1.98 0.22 31.77
CA PHE A 81 -0.66 -0.39 31.64
C PHE A 81 0.20 0.36 30.61
N LEU A 82 -0.38 0.70 29.46
CA LEU A 82 0.25 1.52 28.42
C LEU A 82 0.60 2.91 28.91
N GLY A 83 -0.28 3.57 29.67
CA GLY A 83 -0.02 4.87 30.27
C GLY A 83 1.16 4.82 31.25
N LYS A 84 1.27 3.75 32.04
CA LYS A 84 2.40 3.53 32.95
C LYS A 84 3.70 3.25 32.19
N MET A 85 3.69 2.32 31.24
CA MET A 85 4.86 2.02 30.41
C MET A 85 5.31 3.25 29.61
N SER A 86 4.37 4.02 29.05
CA SER A 86 4.67 5.26 28.34
C SER A 86 5.32 6.27 29.28
N LYS A 87 4.82 6.44 30.51
CA LYS A 87 5.45 7.33 31.50
C LYS A 87 6.86 6.90 31.89
N GLU A 88 7.10 5.59 31.98
CA GLU A 88 8.42 5.01 32.27
C GLU A 88 9.41 5.19 31.11
N LEU A 89 8.96 5.02 29.87
CA LEU A 89 9.81 5.09 28.67
C LEU A 89 9.98 6.51 28.11
N CYS A 90 8.97 7.37 28.23
CA CYS A 90 8.93 8.72 27.65
C CYS A 90 9.40 9.82 28.63
N GLY A 91 9.50 9.51 29.92
CA GLY A 91 9.75 10.52 30.97
C GLY A 91 8.51 11.36 31.31
N THR A 92 8.72 12.45 32.06
CA THR A 92 7.65 13.39 32.40
C THR A 92 7.14 14.10 31.14
N PRO A 93 5.82 14.06 30.87
CA PRO A 93 5.26 14.66 29.66
C PRO A 93 5.57 16.16 29.64
N VAL A 94 5.88 16.68 28.45
CA VAL A 94 5.71 18.11 28.19
C VAL A 94 4.22 18.36 28.32
N VAL A 95 3.80 18.98 29.43
CA VAL A 95 2.41 19.39 29.64
C VAL A 95 2.11 20.45 28.57
N VAL A 96 1.44 20.05 27.50
CA VAL A 96 0.90 20.99 26.53
C VAL A 96 -0.43 21.47 27.11
N GLU A 97 -0.42 22.69 27.68
CA GLU A 97 -1.62 23.34 28.18
C GLU A 97 -2.65 23.53 27.05
N ASP A 98 -3.88 23.07 27.29
CA ASP A 98 -5.14 23.50 26.64
C ASP A 98 -5.23 23.55 25.10
N VAL A 99 -4.43 22.77 24.38
CA VAL A 99 -4.63 22.57 22.94
C VAL A 99 -5.45 21.29 22.71
N TYR A 100 -6.58 21.40 22.01
CA TYR A 100 -7.35 20.25 21.52
C TYR A 100 -6.40 19.27 20.82
N SER A 101 -6.16 18.12 21.45
CA SER A 101 -5.33 17.06 20.90
C SER A 101 -6.19 15.85 20.53
N THR A 102 -5.95 15.31 19.34
CA THR A 102 -6.59 14.07 18.89
C THR A 102 -5.51 13.01 18.76
N SER A 103 -5.64 11.93 19.51
CA SER A 103 -4.66 10.84 19.54
C SER A 103 -5.25 9.53 19.03
N LYS A 104 -4.44 8.78 18.28
CA LYS A 104 -4.73 7.44 17.77
C LYS A 104 -3.56 6.51 18.09
N VAL A 105 -3.84 5.22 18.20
CA VAL A 105 -2.83 4.20 18.55
C VAL A 105 -2.89 3.06 17.54
N ILE A 106 -1.73 2.67 17.01
CA ILE A 106 -1.55 1.45 16.23
C ILE A 106 -0.85 0.43 17.13
N LYS A 107 -1.48 -0.73 17.36
CA LYS A 107 -0.82 -1.88 17.96
C LYS A 107 -0.09 -2.63 16.85
N VAL A 108 1.12 -3.12 17.08
CA VAL A 108 1.90 -3.85 16.07
C VAL A 108 2.56 -5.04 16.73
N GLY A 109 2.31 -6.23 16.21
CA GLY A 109 2.73 -7.47 16.87
C GLY A 109 2.17 -7.60 18.29
N LYS A 110 2.89 -8.30 19.18
CA LYS A 110 2.37 -8.65 20.50
C LYS A 110 2.40 -7.50 21.51
N ASN A 111 3.49 -6.74 21.56
CA ASN A 111 3.78 -5.79 22.65
C ASN A 111 4.25 -4.40 22.17
N SER A 112 4.09 -4.07 20.89
CA SER A 112 4.57 -2.79 20.34
C SER A 112 3.40 -1.87 20.00
N TYR A 113 3.56 -0.58 20.31
CA TYR A 113 2.51 0.42 20.15
C TYR A 113 3.08 1.71 19.56
N LEU A 114 2.27 2.33 18.70
CA LEU A 114 2.56 3.56 17.98
C LEU A 114 1.47 4.58 18.30
N PHE A 115 1.84 5.63 19.02
CA PHE A 115 1.01 6.76 19.36
C PHE A 115 1.17 7.86 18.31
N LEU A 116 0.04 8.28 17.75
CA LEU A 116 -0.06 9.30 16.73
C LEU A 116 -0.99 10.40 17.23
N THR A 117 -0.47 11.61 17.39
CA THR A 117 -1.22 12.71 18.00
C THR A 117 -1.14 13.97 17.15
N ILE A 118 -2.29 14.52 16.79
CA ILE A 118 -2.39 15.89 16.27
C ILE A 118 -2.54 16.81 17.49
N CYS A 119 -1.63 17.76 17.65
CA CYS A 119 -1.64 18.74 18.73
C CYS A 119 -1.25 20.13 18.18
N GLY A 120 -2.24 21.01 18.03
CA GLY A 120 -2.04 22.32 17.42
C GLY A 120 -1.55 22.18 15.97
N ASP A 121 -0.44 22.84 15.65
CA ASP A 121 0.19 22.81 14.33
C ASP A 121 1.24 21.69 14.17
N ASN A 122 1.27 20.75 15.11
CA ASN A 122 2.22 19.65 15.13
C ASN A 122 1.54 18.29 15.09
N PHE A 123 2.18 17.37 14.38
CA PHE A 123 1.90 15.95 14.42
C PHE A 123 3.01 15.25 15.21
N ILE A 124 2.61 14.37 16.13
CA ILE A 124 3.51 13.71 17.06
C ILE A 124 3.43 12.20 16.84
N VAL A 125 4.58 11.57 16.59
CA VAL A 125 4.74 10.12 16.49
C VAL A 125 5.62 9.64 17.63
N ASN A 126 5.06 8.95 18.64
CA ASN A 126 5.81 8.46 19.82
C ASN A 126 6.78 9.50 20.44
N ASN A 127 6.34 10.77 20.52
CA ASN A 127 7.08 11.97 20.98
C ASN A 127 8.01 12.64 19.97
N CYS A 128 8.13 12.14 18.75
CA CYS A 128 8.79 12.87 17.67
C CYS A 128 7.80 13.88 17.07
N CYS A 129 8.14 15.16 17.18
CA CYS A 129 7.32 16.26 16.64
C CYS A 129 7.65 16.53 15.17
N ILE A 130 6.62 16.74 14.36
CA ILE A 130 6.70 17.11 12.95
C ILE A 130 5.70 18.23 12.67
N PRO A 131 6.11 19.39 12.11
CA PRO A 131 5.17 20.44 11.74
C PRO A 131 4.18 19.97 10.68
N ILE A 132 2.88 20.22 10.88
CA ILE A 132 1.81 19.79 9.96
C ILE A 132 2.00 20.41 8.57
N VAL A 133 2.44 21.67 8.51
CA VAL A 133 2.69 22.38 7.25
C VAL A 133 3.73 21.65 6.39
N GLU A 134 4.80 21.14 7.01
CA GLU A 134 5.82 20.37 6.28
C GLU A 134 5.28 19.03 5.78
N ILE A 135 4.45 18.36 6.60
CA ILE A 135 3.78 17.12 6.20
C ILE A 135 2.89 17.37 4.98
N ASP A 136 2.04 18.39 5.03
CA ASP A 136 1.08 18.66 3.95
C ASP A 136 1.78 19.06 2.64
N ILE A 137 2.94 19.75 2.69
CA ILE A 137 3.77 19.99 1.50
C ILE A 137 4.24 18.67 0.88
N CYS A 138 4.78 17.76 1.68
CA CYS A 138 5.24 16.45 1.22
C CYS A 138 4.09 15.58 0.69
N LEU A 139 2.94 15.59 1.36
CA LEU A 139 1.77 14.83 0.93
C LEU A 139 1.12 15.39 -0.33
N ALA A 140 1.19 16.70 -0.56
CA ALA A 140 0.76 17.32 -1.82
C ALA A 140 1.64 16.87 -2.99
N GLU A 141 2.94 16.72 -2.77
CA GLU A 141 3.87 16.16 -3.76
C GLU A 141 3.54 14.69 -4.08
N PHE A 142 3.30 13.87 -3.04
CA PHE A 142 2.83 12.50 -3.24
C PHE A 142 1.49 12.43 -3.97
N GLY A 143 0.56 13.35 -3.66
CA GLY A 143 -0.71 13.47 -4.38
C GLY A 143 -0.53 13.77 -5.87
N ARG A 144 0.49 14.56 -6.23
CA ARG A 144 0.88 14.81 -7.63
C ARG A 144 1.39 13.53 -8.31
N LEU A 145 2.26 12.77 -7.64
CA LEU A 145 2.70 11.46 -8.16
C LEU A 145 1.50 10.54 -8.43
N VAL A 146 0.56 10.44 -7.49
CA VAL A 146 -0.64 9.61 -7.66
C VAL A 146 -1.50 10.10 -8.82
N LYS A 147 -1.66 11.43 -8.99
CA LYS A 147 -2.34 12.02 -10.13
C LYS A 147 -1.72 11.56 -11.45
N GLU A 148 -0.40 11.64 -11.56
CA GLU A 148 0.32 11.31 -12.77
C GLU A 148 0.26 9.80 -13.08
N LEU A 149 0.37 8.94 -12.06
CA LEU A 149 0.17 7.49 -12.19
C LEU A 149 -1.25 7.13 -12.66
N LEU A 150 -2.27 7.86 -12.20
CA LEU A 150 -3.65 7.64 -12.65
C LEU A 150 -3.87 8.13 -14.08
N GLN A 151 -3.27 9.27 -14.45
CA GLN A 151 -3.34 9.79 -15.81
C GLN A 151 -2.68 8.83 -16.80
N LEU A 152 -1.49 8.31 -16.47
CA LEU A 152 -0.82 7.29 -17.30
C LEU A 152 -1.68 6.03 -17.44
N TYR A 153 -2.27 5.56 -16.35
CA TYR A 153 -3.15 4.40 -16.39
C TYR A 153 -4.38 4.64 -17.27
N ALA A 154 -5.00 5.82 -17.19
CA ALA A 154 -6.13 6.20 -18.04
C ALA A 154 -5.73 6.32 -19.53
N THR A 155 -4.50 6.77 -19.82
CA THR A 155 -3.96 6.81 -21.18
C THR A 155 -3.71 5.40 -21.72
N TRP A 156 -3.18 4.51 -20.89
CA TRP A 156 -2.68 3.20 -21.33
C TRP A 156 -3.72 2.08 -21.28
N GLU A 157 -4.71 2.15 -20.40
CA GLU A 157 -5.80 1.17 -20.40
C GLU A 157 -6.88 1.57 -21.42
N VAL A 158 -6.99 0.78 -22.50
CA VAL A 158 -7.92 0.98 -23.64
C VAL A 158 -9.40 1.10 -23.20
N GLN A 159 -9.75 0.65 -21.98
CA GLN A 159 -11.07 0.84 -21.38
C GLN A 159 -11.14 2.17 -20.61
N GLN A 160 -11.13 3.29 -21.34
CA GLN A 160 -11.21 4.68 -20.83
C GLN A 160 -12.40 4.98 -19.89
N GLU A 161 -13.34 4.04 -19.71
CA GLU A 161 -14.50 4.20 -18.84
C GLU A 161 -14.18 4.11 -17.33
N THR A 162 -12.98 3.66 -16.94
CA THR A 162 -12.69 3.33 -15.53
C THR A 162 -12.15 4.49 -14.68
N VAL A 163 -11.49 5.50 -15.26
CA VAL A 163 -10.87 6.60 -14.50
C VAL A 163 -11.17 7.94 -15.18
N SER A 164 -12.13 8.68 -14.62
CA SER A 164 -12.48 10.04 -15.06
C SER A 164 -11.58 11.10 -14.42
N ASP A 165 -11.49 12.29 -15.00
CA ASP A 165 -10.77 13.44 -14.41
C ASP A 165 -11.27 13.77 -12.98
N ALA A 166 -12.55 13.51 -12.71
CA ALA A 166 -13.12 13.65 -11.37
C ALA A 166 -12.48 12.67 -10.37
N ILE A 167 -12.30 11.40 -10.75
CA ILE A 167 -11.63 10.39 -9.92
C ILE A 167 -10.16 10.78 -9.69
N VAL A 168 -9.48 11.27 -10.73
CA VAL A 168 -8.09 11.73 -10.65
C VAL A 168 -7.97 12.90 -9.66
N GLY A 169 -8.85 13.90 -9.76
CA GLY A 169 -8.87 15.05 -8.85
C GLY A 169 -9.21 14.68 -7.41
N GLU A 170 -10.25 13.86 -7.22
CA GLU A 170 -10.68 13.39 -5.90
C GLU A 170 -9.56 12.59 -5.21
N ARG A 171 -8.89 11.69 -5.95
CA ARG A 171 -7.87 10.82 -5.38
C ARG A 171 -6.58 11.53 -5.06
N SER A 172 -6.11 12.41 -5.95
CA SER A 172 -4.87 13.16 -5.72
C SER A 172 -4.98 14.16 -4.58
N SER A 173 -6.15 14.79 -4.39
CA SER A 173 -6.39 15.74 -3.29
C SER A 173 -6.63 15.08 -1.93
N ARG A 174 -6.82 13.75 -1.89
CA ARG A 174 -7.08 13.02 -0.64
C ARG A 174 -5.87 12.97 0.29
N TYR A 175 -4.66 13.09 -0.25
CA TYR A 175 -3.42 12.96 0.52
C TYR A 175 -3.11 14.25 1.29
N THR A 176 -3.73 14.37 2.46
CA THR A 176 -3.42 15.38 3.47
C THR A 176 -3.31 14.69 4.83
N LEU A 177 -2.59 15.31 5.78
CA LEU A 177 -2.42 14.70 7.10
C LEU A 177 -3.79 14.41 7.74
N ARG A 178 -4.67 15.42 7.73
CA ARG A 178 -6.00 15.31 8.36
C ARG A 178 -6.85 14.25 7.69
N ASN A 179 -6.88 14.19 6.35
CA ASN A 179 -7.68 13.17 5.66
C ASN A 179 -7.19 11.76 5.98
N LEU A 180 -5.88 11.50 5.94
CA LEU A 180 -5.34 10.17 6.24
C LEU A 180 -5.54 9.80 7.71
N PHE A 181 -5.34 10.77 8.61
CA PHE A 181 -5.52 10.58 10.04
C PHE A 181 -6.98 10.31 10.40
N ASP A 182 -7.91 11.17 9.96
CA ASP A 182 -9.33 11.08 10.29
C ASP A 182 -10.00 9.86 9.64
N ASN A 183 -9.61 9.49 8.41
CA ASN A 183 -10.12 8.29 7.72
C ASN A 183 -9.42 6.97 8.11
N GLU A 184 -8.58 7.01 9.15
CA GLU A 184 -8.00 5.82 9.76
C GLU A 184 -7.08 5.07 8.79
N GLU A 185 -6.32 5.81 7.97
CA GLU A 185 -5.32 5.30 7.04
C GLU A 185 -3.92 5.43 7.62
N LEU A 186 -3.80 5.12 8.92
CA LEU A 186 -2.60 5.35 9.71
C LEU A 186 -1.35 4.59 9.22
N PRO A 187 -1.46 3.31 8.78
CA PRO A 187 -0.32 2.62 8.17
C PRO A 187 0.20 3.36 6.93
N LEU A 188 -0.69 3.82 6.07
CA LEU A 188 -0.32 4.59 4.88
C LEU A 188 0.28 5.93 5.26
N LEU A 189 -0.29 6.64 6.24
CA LEU A 189 0.29 7.86 6.76
C LEU A 189 1.73 7.63 7.25
N LEU A 190 1.97 6.58 8.03
CA LEU A 190 3.32 6.22 8.48
C LEU A 190 4.27 5.87 7.33
N CYS A 191 3.78 5.21 6.28
CA CYS A 191 4.54 4.96 5.06
C CYS A 191 5.05 6.25 4.42
N LEU A 192 4.17 7.23 4.27
CA LEU A 192 4.48 8.52 3.67
C LEU A 192 5.38 9.36 4.59
N LEU A 193 5.10 9.38 5.89
CA LEU A 193 5.92 10.09 6.86
C LEU A 193 7.33 9.49 6.95
N ASN A 194 7.46 8.17 7.03
CA ASN A 194 8.79 7.56 6.99
C ASN A 194 9.48 7.83 5.65
N PHE A 195 8.74 7.91 4.54
CA PHE A 195 9.37 8.20 3.26
C PHE A 195 10.02 9.59 3.27
N TYR A 196 9.27 10.62 3.66
CA TYR A 196 9.72 12.02 3.63
C TYR A 196 10.49 12.48 4.87
N PHE A 197 10.37 11.81 6.01
CA PHE A 197 11.00 12.24 7.27
C PHE A 197 11.85 11.12 7.87
N VAL A 198 12.98 11.49 8.45
CA VAL A 198 13.69 10.65 9.42
C VAL A 198 12.96 10.80 10.75
N ILE A 199 12.25 9.75 11.17
CA ILE A 199 11.61 9.69 12.49
C ILE A 199 12.57 8.94 13.43
N PRO A 200 13.20 9.62 14.40
CA PRO A 200 14.15 9.00 15.31
C PRO A 200 13.55 7.79 16.04
N GLY A 201 14.28 6.69 16.00
CA GLY A 201 13.91 5.48 16.73
C GLY A 201 12.85 4.62 16.05
N LEU A 202 12.27 5.02 14.91
CA LEU A 202 11.33 4.21 14.14
C LEU A 202 12.07 3.20 13.24
N ASP A 203 11.98 1.90 13.55
CA ASP A 203 12.40 0.84 12.63
C ASP A 203 11.27 0.51 11.65
N TYR A 204 11.13 1.34 10.61
CA TYR A 204 10.00 1.27 9.69
C TYR A 204 9.96 -0.01 8.86
N GLU A 205 11.11 -0.57 8.47
CA GLU A 205 11.16 -1.82 7.69
C GLU A 205 10.57 -2.97 8.50
N ARG A 206 10.99 -3.07 9.76
CA ARG A 206 10.44 -4.05 10.71
C ARG A 206 8.96 -3.80 11.00
N LEU A 207 8.56 -2.53 11.16
CA LEU A 207 7.16 -2.14 11.32
C LEU A 207 6.31 -2.63 10.14
N TYR A 208 6.79 -2.40 8.92
CA TYR A 208 6.15 -2.85 7.70
C TYR A 208 5.97 -4.37 7.71
N ASP A 209 7.03 -5.13 7.99
CA ASP A 209 6.97 -6.59 8.02
C ASP A 209 5.95 -7.09 9.06
N LEU A 210 5.93 -6.50 10.26
CA LEU A 210 4.96 -6.86 11.29
C LEU A 210 3.52 -6.49 10.92
N ILE A 211 3.30 -5.32 10.31
CA ILE A 211 1.97 -4.94 9.81
C ILE A 211 1.53 -5.96 8.74
N VAL A 212 2.38 -6.28 7.77
CA VAL A 212 2.03 -7.23 6.71
C VAL A 212 1.80 -8.64 7.26
N ASP A 213 2.62 -9.10 8.20
CA ASP A 213 2.45 -10.38 8.87
C ASP A 213 1.15 -10.42 9.69
N ASP A 214 0.82 -9.37 10.45
CA ASP A 214 -0.43 -9.27 11.19
C ASP A 214 -1.62 -9.32 10.21
N TYR A 215 -1.58 -8.57 9.11
CA TYR A 215 -2.61 -8.62 8.06
C TYR A 215 -2.77 -10.02 7.46
N CYS A 216 -1.66 -10.72 7.18
CA CYS A 216 -1.68 -12.09 6.64
C CYS A 216 -2.21 -13.09 7.66
N LEU A 217 -1.70 -13.06 8.90
CA LEU A 217 -2.13 -13.95 9.97
C LEU A 217 -3.62 -13.78 10.27
N MET A 218 -4.12 -12.55 10.26
CA MET A 218 -5.53 -12.25 10.47
C MET A 218 -6.42 -12.67 9.30
N ALA A 219 -5.87 -12.75 8.08
CA ALA A 219 -6.59 -13.23 6.91
C ALA A 219 -6.72 -14.77 6.87
N VAL A 220 -5.81 -15.50 7.54
CA VAL A 220 -5.80 -16.96 7.62
C VAL A 220 -6.76 -17.48 8.69
N ASP A 221 -7.82 -18.16 8.25
CA ASP A 221 -8.81 -18.80 9.13
C ASP A 221 -8.25 -20.15 9.63
N ASP A 222 -7.47 -20.15 10.72
CA ASP A 222 -6.99 -21.38 11.37
C ASP A 222 -7.86 -21.76 12.57
N ARG A 223 -8.91 -22.53 12.27
CA ARG A 223 -9.84 -23.07 13.28
C ARG A 223 -9.18 -24.08 14.23
N LYS A 224 -8.03 -24.67 13.88
CA LYS A 224 -7.35 -25.67 14.73
C LYS A 224 -6.55 -25.01 15.84
N ASP A 225 -5.96 -23.85 15.58
CA ASP A 225 -5.21 -23.05 16.55
C ASP A 225 -6.11 -22.08 17.35
N GLY A 226 -7.42 -22.08 17.11
CA GLY A 226 -8.36 -21.13 17.74
C GLY A 226 -8.18 -19.68 17.28
N ARG A 227 -7.40 -19.43 16.23
CA ARG A 227 -7.22 -18.11 15.62
C ARG A 227 -8.40 -17.87 14.69
N CYS A 228 -9.46 -17.32 15.26
CA CYS A 228 -10.66 -16.98 14.51
C CYS A 228 -10.54 -15.57 13.94
N TYR A 229 -11.07 -15.40 12.73
CA TYR A 229 -11.19 -14.15 11.98
C TYR A 229 -11.98 -13.09 12.77
N ASP A 230 -11.36 -12.38 13.72
CA ASP A 230 -12.06 -11.31 14.46
C ASP A 230 -12.20 -10.07 13.58
N ARG A 231 -13.36 -10.02 12.91
CA ARG A 231 -13.81 -8.89 12.09
C ARG A 231 -13.73 -7.57 12.85
N ALA A 232 -13.93 -7.55 14.17
CA ALA A 232 -13.88 -6.32 14.95
C ALA A 232 -12.44 -5.79 15.04
N THR A 233 -11.46 -6.65 15.35
CA THR A 233 -10.05 -6.27 15.40
C THR A 233 -9.53 -5.82 14.04
N MET A 234 -9.82 -6.55 12.96
CA MET A 234 -9.35 -6.17 11.62
C MET A 234 -10.03 -4.90 11.10
N ALA A 235 -11.32 -4.73 11.36
CA ALA A 235 -11.99 -3.48 11.01
C ALA A 235 -11.45 -2.29 11.82
N THR A 236 -11.04 -2.51 13.07
CA THR A 236 -10.35 -1.49 13.89
C THR A 236 -8.95 -1.16 13.35
N PHE A 237 -8.22 -2.14 12.80
CA PHE A 237 -6.91 -1.88 12.17
C PHE A 237 -7.00 -1.14 10.83
N VAL A 238 -8.08 -1.37 10.08
CA VAL A 238 -8.19 -1.02 8.66
C VAL A 238 -9.08 0.19 8.43
N VAL A 239 -10.17 0.28 9.20
CA VAL A 239 -11.20 1.32 9.11
C VAL A 239 -11.22 2.17 10.38
N GLY A 240 -10.66 1.65 11.46
CA GLY A 240 -10.63 2.24 12.79
C GLY A 240 -12.00 2.58 13.38
N ARG A 241 -11.99 3.28 14.52
CA ARG A 241 -13.18 3.56 15.32
C ARG A 241 -13.83 4.88 14.89
N SER A 242 -14.71 4.80 13.88
CA SER A 242 -15.64 5.91 13.61
C SER A 242 -16.56 6.15 14.82
N ARG A 243 -16.55 7.38 15.35
CA ARG A 243 -17.45 7.81 16.44
C ARG A 243 -18.94 7.81 16.05
N GLN A 244 -19.27 7.69 14.76
CA GLN A 244 -20.62 7.92 14.24
C GLN A 244 -21.34 6.64 13.75
N SER A 245 -20.69 5.47 13.76
CA SER A 245 -21.25 4.25 13.17
C SER A 245 -21.37 3.15 14.20
N GLY A 246 -22.59 2.80 14.58
CA GLY A 246 -22.86 1.60 15.38
C GLY A 246 -22.35 0.35 14.65
N GLY A 247 -21.46 -0.40 15.31
CA GLY A 247 -20.88 -1.64 14.81
C GLY A 247 -19.88 -1.45 13.67
N ILE A 248 -18.59 -1.59 13.96
CA ILE A 248 -17.53 -1.64 12.94
C ILE A 248 -17.61 -3.01 12.26
N HIS A 249 -18.57 -3.20 11.35
CA HIS A 249 -18.61 -4.40 10.54
C HIS A 249 -17.46 -4.36 9.54
N PHE A 250 -16.56 -5.36 9.63
CA PHE A 250 -15.49 -5.55 8.66
C PHE A 250 -16.05 -5.57 7.23
N ASN A 251 -15.60 -4.61 6.43
CA ASN A 251 -15.84 -4.58 5.00
C ASN A 251 -14.61 -5.12 4.27
N GLY A 252 -14.70 -6.36 3.79
CA GLY A 252 -13.61 -7.03 3.07
C GLY A 252 -13.17 -6.29 1.80
N GLU A 253 -14.08 -5.62 1.11
CA GLU A 253 -13.73 -4.84 -0.08
C GLU A 253 -12.87 -3.63 0.28
N VAL A 254 -13.25 -2.87 1.31
CA VAL A 254 -12.48 -1.73 1.81
C VAL A 254 -11.11 -2.17 2.31
N PHE A 255 -11.05 -3.32 2.98
CA PHE A 255 -9.79 -3.92 3.42
C PHE A 255 -8.85 -4.21 2.27
N VAL A 256 -9.33 -4.95 1.26
CA VAL A 256 -8.50 -5.27 0.10
C VAL A 256 -8.04 -3.99 -0.57
N LYS A 257 -8.93 -3.01 -0.82
CA LYS A 257 -8.54 -1.71 -1.39
C LYS A 257 -7.40 -1.05 -0.62
N LYS A 258 -7.53 -0.90 0.70
CA LYS A 258 -6.52 -0.25 1.54
C LYS A 258 -5.22 -1.04 1.59
N LEU A 259 -5.26 -2.37 1.71
CA LEU A 259 -4.06 -3.22 1.71
C LEU A 259 -3.35 -3.20 0.36
N THR A 260 -4.08 -3.30 -0.75
CA THR A 260 -3.55 -3.23 -2.11
C THR A 260 -2.79 -1.93 -2.32
N LEU A 261 -3.40 -0.78 -1.95
CA LEU A 261 -2.77 0.52 -2.05
C LEU A 261 -1.57 0.65 -1.11
N TYR A 262 -1.68 0.17 0.13
CA TYR A 262 -0.57 0.18 1.09
C TYR A 262 0.66 -0.55 0.52
N LEU A 263 0.50 -1.79 0.07
CA LEU A 263 1.61 -2.57 -0.50
C LEU A 263 2.13 -1.95 -1.81
N PHE A 264 1.24 -1.47 -2.68
CA PHE A 264 1.62 -0.82 -3.93
C PHE A 264 2.47 0.43 -3.70
N TYR A 265 2.08 1.30 -2.77
CA TYR A 265 2.85 2.51 -2.50
C TYR A 265 4.21 2.22 -1.87
N HIS A 266 4.39 1.09 -1.18
CA HIS A 266 5.73 0.68 -0.76
C HIS A 266 6.65 0.43 -1.95
N ILE A 267 6.14 -0.21 -3.01
CA ILE A 267 6.92 -0.44 -4.22
C ILE A 267 7.23 0.89 -4.91
N VAL A 268 6.22 1.75 -5.07
CA VAL A 268 6.36 3.06 -5.74
C VAL A 268 7.34 3.98 -5.02
N LEU A 269 7.40 3.92 -3.68
CA LEU A 269 8.24 4.79 -2.86
C LEU A 269 9.62 4.20 -2.59
N TYR A 270 9.70 2.91 -2.24
CA TYR A 270 10.92 2.28 -1.72
C TYR A 270 11.56 1.26 -2.67
N GLY A 271 10.90 0.85 -3.76
CA GLY A 271 11.47 0.01 -4.80
C GLY A 271 11.02 -1.46 -4.81
N LEU A 272 11.58 -2.21 -5.77
CA LEU A 272 11.09 -3.56 -6.12
C LEU A 272 11.52 -4.65 -5.13
N LYS A 273 12.82 -4.71 -4.77
CA LYS A 273 13.44 -5.91 -4.17
C LYS A 273 12.66 -6.53 -3.02
N HIS A 274 12.43 -5.79 -1.93
CA HIS A 274 11.70 -6.32 -0.77
C HIS A 274 10.18 -6.24 -0.98
N TYR A 275 9.70 -5.11 -1.48
CA TYR A 275 8.28 -4.77 -1.45
C TYR A 275 7.47 -5.42 -2.58
N LEU A 276 8.06 -5.67 -3.76
CA LEU A 276 7.40 -6.42 -4.82
C LEU A 276 7.31 -7.90 -4.44
N ASP A 277 8.35 -8.48 -3.86
CA ASP A 277 8.31 -9.87 -3.37
C ASP A 277 7.26 -10.03 -2.27
N CYS A 278 7.22 -9.11 -1.31
CA CYS A 278 6.16 -9.07 -0.29
C CYS A 278 4.77 -8.89 -0.91
N PHE A 279 4.61 -8.02 -1.91
CA PHE A 279 3.35 -7.90 -2.66
C PHE A 279 2.99 -9.24 -3.28
N MET A 280 3.84 -9.82 -4.13
CA MET A 280 3.53 -11.05 -4.84
C MET A 280 3.27 -12.23 -3.90
N ASP A 281 4.05 -12.39 -2.84
CA ASP A 281 3.90 -13.53 -1.95
C ASP A 281 2.78 -13.37 -0.93
N ARG A 282 2.67 -12.20 -0.29
CA ARG A 282 1.76 -11.98 0.84
C ARG A 282 0.38 -11.49 0.40
N TYR A 283 0.31 -10.64 -0.62
CA TYR A 283 -0.98 -10.17 -1.16
C TYR A 283 -1.74 -11.29 -1.86
N ILE A 284 -1.07 -12.12 -2.68
CA ILE A 284 -1.75 -13.20 -3.41
C ILE A 284 -2.35 -14.22 -2.42
N ARG A 285 -1.57 -14.67 -1.42
CA ARG A 285 -2.06 -15.58 -0.37
C ARG A 285 -3.24 -14.99 0.41
N THR A 286 -3.14 -13.71 0.78
CA THR A 286 -4.22 -13.00 1.49
C THR A 286 -5.48 -12.88 0.62
N LEU A 287 -5.31 -12.52 -0.67
CA LEU A 287 -6.39 -12.43 -1.61
C LEU A 287 -7.09 -13.77 -1.80
N GLU A 288 -6.38 -14.87 -2.02
CA GLU A 288 -6.99 -16.19 -2.25
C GLU A 288 -7.99 -16.60 -1.16
N GLN A 289 -7.73 -16.21 0.08
CA GLN A 289 -8.59 -16.52 1.22
C GLN A 289 -9.77 -15.55 1.37
N VAL A 290 -9.60 -14.28 0.98
CA VAL A 290 -10.65 -13.26 1.01
C VAL A 290 -11.50 -13.24 -0.28
N ARG A 291 -11.00 -13.81 -1.38
CA ARG A 291 -11.52 -13.76 -2.77
C ARG A 291 -12.96 -14.22 -2.92
N LYS A 292 -13.44 -15.16 -2.10
CA LYS A 292 -14.84 -15.65 -2.15
C LYS A 292 -15.88 -14.54 -1.90
N LYS A 293 -15.48 -13.35 -1.45
CA LYS A 293 -16.39 -12.26 -1.05
C LYS A 293 -16.23 -10.96 -1.84
N ILE A 294 -15.28 -10.85 -2.79
CA ILE A 294 -14.97 -9.58 -3.46
C ILE A 294 -14.91 -9.78 -4.97
N ASN A 295 -15.68 -8.98 -5.71
CA ASN A 295 -15.60 -8.93 -7.16
C ASN A 295 -14.45 -7.97 -7.57
N ILE A 296 -13.26 -8.53 -7.75
CA ILE A 296 -12.04 -7.79 -8.12
C ILE A 296 -12.22 -7.05 -9.46
N GLU A 297 -12.99 -7.60 -10.39
CA GLU A 297 -13.22 -7.02 -11.72
C GLU A 297 -14.06 -5.74 -11.68
N LYS A 298 -14.75 -5.46 -10.57
CA LYS A 298 -15.50 -4.20 -10.37
C LYS A 298 -14.71 -3.12 -9.64
N ASN A 299 -13.51 -3.44 -9.16
CA ASN A 299 -12.72 -2.56 -8.31
C ASN A 299 -11.61 -1.90 -9.13
N TRP A 300 -11.81 -0.63 -9.51
CA TRP A 300 -10.88 0.09 -10.36
C TRP A 300 -9.52 0.30 -9.67
N GLU A 301 -9.47 0.49 -8.35
CA GLU A 301 -8.18 0.66 -7.64
C GLU A 301 -7.32 -0.59 -7.75
N VAL A 302 -7.93 -1.77 -7.65
CA VAL A 302 -7.21 -3.04 -7.79
C VAL A 302 -6.77 -3.26 -9.24
N LYS A 303 -7.57 -2.87 -10.24
CA LYS A 303 -7.15 -2.91 -11.65
C LYS A 303 -5.96 -1.99 -11.92
N TRP A 304 -6.05 -0.75 -11.43
CA TRP A 304 -4.99 0.25 -11.51
C TRP A 304 -3.68 -0.26 -10.93
N VAL A 305 -3.71 -0.80 -9.70
CA VAL A 305 -2.51 -1.38 -9.08
C VAL A 305 -2.01 -2.59 -9.86
N ASN A 306 -2.89 -3.53 -10.23
CA ASN A 306 -2.48 -4.72 -10.98
C ASN A 306 -1.81 -4.38 -12.32
N PHE A 307 -2.24 -3.30 -12.98
CA PHE A 307 -1.61 -2.81 -14.19
C PHE A 307 -0.13 -2.48 -13.96
N TYR A 308 0.18 -1.66 -12.95
CA TYR A 308 1.56 -1.31 -12.62
C TYR A 308 2.37 -2.49 -12.07
N ILE A 309 1.76 -3.35 -11.26
CA ILE A 309 2.45 -4.55 -10.75
C ILE A 309 2.87 -5.47 -11.90
N LYS A 310 2.06 -5.63 -12.94
CA LYS A 310 2.47 -6.37 -14.14
C LYS A 310 3.68 -5.72 -14.82
N ILE A 311 3.69 -4.40 -14.96
CA ILE A 311 4.84 -3.67 -15.53
C ILE A 311 6.09 -3.89 -14.67
N PHE A 312 5.96 -3.73 -13.35
CA PHE A 312 7.08 -3.93 -12.42
C PHE A 312 7.58 -5.37 -12.37
N ASP A 313 6.68 -6.35 -12.50
CA ASP A 313 7.06 -7.77 -12.57
C ASP A 313 7.79 -8.10 -13.88
N LEU A 314 7.32 -7.54 -15.00
CA LEU A 314 7.99 -7.65 -16.31
C LEU A 314 9.40 -7.06 -16.25
N VAL A 315 9.50 -5.82 -15.77
CA VAL A 315 10.75 -5.09 -15.53
C VAL A 315 11.67 -5.84 -14.56
N GLY A 316 11.13 -6.40 -13.49
CA GLY A 316 11.92 -7.09 -12.47
C GLY A 316 12.43 -8.48 -12.88
N LYS A 317 11.70 -9.19 -13.76
CA LYS A 317 12.01 -10.59 -14.12
C LYS A 317 12.62 -10.78 -15.51
N GLY A 318 12.71 -9.74 -16.36
CA GLY A 318 13.43 -9.79 -17.65
C GLY A 318 13.08 -11.01 -18.51
N CYS A 319 11.82 -11.43 -18.50
CA CYS A 319 11.42 -12.73 -19.03
C CYS A 319 11.17 -12.67 -20.53
N SER A 320 12.14 -13.11 -21.34
CA SER A 320 12.03 -13.39 -22.78
C SER A 320 11.55 -12.22 -23.66
N PRO A 321 11.84 -12.22 -24.97
CA PRO A 321 11.30 -11.23 -25.88
C PRO A 321 9.77 -11.33 -25.88
N MET A 322 9.09 -10.24 -25.52
CA MET A 322 7.63 -10.15 -25.55
C MET A 322 7.21 -9.10 -26.57
N SER A 323 6.37 -9.48 -27.53
CA SER A 323 5.71 -8.53 -28.42
C SER A 323 4.40 -8.09 -27.80
N PHE A 324 4.24 -6.78 -27.56
CA PHE A 324 2.98 -6.22 -27.11
C PHE A 324 2.03 -5.88 -28.28
N GLY A 325 2.27 -6.39 -29.50
CA GLY A 325 1.43 -6.13 -30.68
C GLY A 325 1.40 -4.64 -31.07
N ASP A 326 0.31 -4.16 -31.67
CA ASP A 326 0.12 -2.73 -32.02
C ASP A 326 -0.33 -1.86 -30.82
N ASN A 327 -0.18 -2.34 -29.57
CA ASN A 327 -0.58 -1.55 -28.40
C ASN A 327 0.18 -0.21 -28.37
N GLU A 328 -0.57 0.90 -28.32
CA GLU A 328 -0.06 2.29 -28.26
C GLU A 328 0.51 2.68 -26.88
N ILE A 329 0.78 1.71 -25.99
CA ILE A 329 1.29 2.00 -24.65
C ILE A 329 2.79 2.28 -24.74
N ASN A 330 3.12 3.57 -24.71
CA ASN A 330 4.46 4.08 -24.91
C ASN A 330 5.52 3.44 -23.99
N LEU A 331 5.28 3.28 -22.69
CA LEU A 331 6.24 2.63 -21.79
C LEU A 331 6.44 1.14 -22.08
N LEU A 332 5.36 0.41 -22.42
CA LEU A 332 5.47 -1.01 -22.77
C LEU A 332 6.28 -1.20 -24.05
N LYS A 333 6.25 -0.23 -24.96
CA LYS A 333 7.05 -0.25 -26.17
C LYS A 333 8.54 -0.05 -25.88
N VAL A 334 8.89 0.84 -24.95
CA VAL A 334 10.26 0.95 -24.45
C VAL A 334 10.71 -0.35 -23.76
N ILE A 335 9.83 -0.98 -22.96
CA ILE A 335 10.11 -2.30 -22.35
C ILE A 335 10.29 -3.38 -23.41
N GLN A 336 9.49 -3.38 -24.47
CA GLN A 336 9.65 -4.31 -25.59
C GLN A 336 10.99 -4.10 -26.28
N PHE A 337 11.40 -2.86 -26.56
CA PHE A 337 12.69 -2.56 -27.18
C PHE A 337 13.86 -3.02 -26.31
N ASP A 338 13.81 -2.74 -25.01
CA ASP A 338 14.78 -3.23 -24.03
C ASP A 338 14.89 -4.77 -24.08
N LEU A 339 13.76 -5.48 -23.99
CA LEU A 339 13.74 -6.94 -24.06
C LEU A 339 14.26 -7.48 -25.40
N GLU A 340 13.96 -6.84 -26.53
CA GLU A 340 14.48 -7.23 -27.84
C GLU A 340 16.00 -7.02 -27.93
N LEU A 341 16.50 -5.93 -27.37
CA LEU A 341 17.92 -5.59 -27.30
C LEU A 341 18.70 -6.58 -26.42
N LEU A 342 18.23 -6.82 -25.19
CA LEU A 342 18.85 -7.76 -24.25
C LEU A 342 18.97 -9.18 -24.83
N TRP A 343 18.13 -9.51 -25.80
CA TRP A 343 18.10 -10.81 -26.47
C TRP A 343 18.74 -10.81 -27.87
N GLY A 344 19.37 -9.70 -28.29
CA GLY A 344 20.15 -9.62 -29.53
C GLY A 344 19.31 -9.67 -30.81
N VAL A 345 18.01 -9.36 -30.72
CA VAL A 345 17.11 -9.33 -31.89
C VAL A 345 17.33 -8.05 -32.72
N GLY A 346 17.92 -7.02 -32.11
CA GLY A 346 18.02 -5.67 -32.68
C GLY A 346 16.69 -4.91 -32.57
N TYR A 347 16.68 -3.64 -32.92
CA TYR A 347 15.50 -2.78 -32.85
C TYR A 347 15.08 -2.26 -34.24
N GLY A 348 13.78 -1.99 -34.40
CA GLY A 348 13.23 -1.46 -35.65
C GLY A 348 13.44 0.05 -35.80
N SER A 349 13.34 0.56 -37.04
CA SER A 349 13.51 1.99 -37.38
C SER A 349 12.50 2.97 -36.74
N LYS A 350 11.56 2.47 -35.95
CA LYS A 350 10.60 3.30 -35.18
C LYS A 350 11.02 3.50 -33.73
N ALA A 351 12.05 2.79 -33.25
CA ALA A 351 12.45 2.83 -31.84
C ALA A 351 12.82 4.25 -31.38
N THR A 352 13.43 5.04 -32.26
CA THR A 352 13.90 6.41 -32.00
C THR A 352 12.74 7.33 -31.69
N GLU A 353 11.80 7.40 -32.63
CA GLU A 353 10.56 8.18 -32.51
C GLU A 353 9.81 7.79 -31.23
N MET A 354 9.72 6.50 -30.92
CA MET A 354 9.04 6.03 -29.71
C MET A 354 9.78 6.40 -28.42
N CYS A 355 11.12 6.32 -28.38
CA CYS A 355 11.90 6.73 -27.21
C CYS A 355 11.76 8.23 -26.94
N TYR A 356 11.78 9.07 -27.98
CA TYR A 356 11.53 10.50 -27.83
C TYR A 356 10.11 10.82 -27.37
N GLN A 357 9.10 10.20 -27.97
CA GLN A 357 7.70 10.38 -27.53
C GLN A 357 7.55 10.00 -26.05
N ASN A 358 8.17 8.89 -25.62
CA ASN A 358 8.20 8.50 -24.21
C ASN A 358 8.93 9.53 -23.33
N TYR A 359 10.07 10.04 -23.78
CA TYR A 359 10.81 11.06 -23.06
C TYR A 359 9.99 12.33 -22.84
N GLU A 360 9.27 12.80 -23.86
CA GLU A 360 8.38 13.96 -23.74
C GLU A 360 7.19 13.68 -22.81
N GLU A 361 6.50 12.55 -22.98
CA GLU A 361 5.33 12.18 -22.18
C GLU A 361 5.66 11.91 -20.71
N LEU A 362 6.85 11.36 -20.46
CA LEU A 362 7.35 11.05 -19.12
C LEU A 362 8.17 12.19 -18.51
N GLY A 363 8.46 13.25 -19.28
CA GLY A 363 9.19 14.44 -18.82
C GLY A 363 8.54 15.10 -17.59
N ARG A 364 7.22 14.99 -17.44
CA ARG A 364 6.50 15.44 -16.22
C ARG A 364 6.93 14.72 -14.94
N PHE A 365 7.33 13.45 -15.03
CA PHE A 365 7.86 12.70 -13.88
C PHE A 365 9.28 13.13 -13.55
N MET A 366 10.03 13.68 -14.51
CA MET A 366 11.42 14.10 -14.28
C MET A 366 11.55 15.45 -13.57
N VAL A 367 10.44 16.11 -13.22
CA VAL A 367 10.47 17.36 -12.47
C VAL A 367 11.08 17.12 -11.09
N LYS A 368 12.23 17.75 -10.84
CA LYS A 368 12.93 17.63 -9.56
C LYS A 368 12.09 18.23 -8.44
N SER A 369 11.88 17.45 -7.38
CA SER A 369 11.43 17.96 -6.08
C SER A 369 12.62 18.35 -5.21
N CYS A 370 12.37 19.23 -4.23
CA CYS A 370 13.30 19.50 -3.14
C CYS A 370 13.28 18.42 -2.05
N ASN A 371 12.21 17.63 -1.98
CA ASN A 371 12.05 16.56 -0.98
C ASN A 371 12.53 15.22 -1.55
N ARG A 372 12.52 14.18 -0.71
CA ARG A 372 12.81 12.82 -1.14
C ARG A 372 11.92 12.37 -2.30
N MET A 373 12.53 11.83 -3.34
CA MET A 373 11.85 11.47 -4.58
C MET A 373 11.44 10.00 -4.65
N PRO A 374 10.19 9.69 -5.07
CA PRO A 374 9.69 8.33 -5.20
C PRO A 374 10.55 7.43 -6.10
N PHE A 375 10.68 6.15 -5.75
CA PHE A 375 11.36 5.14 -6.58
C PHE A 375 10.85 5.09 -8.01
N PHE A 376 9.53 5.23 -8.24
CA PHE A 376 8.98 5.19 -9.59
C PHE A 376 9.55 6.29 -10.49
N VAL A 377 9.57 7.54 -10.01
CA VAL A 377 10.13 8.68 -10.74
C VAL A 377 11.57 8.41 -11.16
N THR A 378 12.31 7.88 -10.19
CA THR A 378 13.69 7.47 -10.30
C THR A 378 13.87 6.43 -11.43
N LEU A 379 13.12 5.32 -11.36
CA LEU A 379 13.16 4.24 -12.35
C LEU A 379 12.84 4.73 -13.77
N MET A 380 11.78 5.54 -13.90
CA MET A 380 11.33 6.06 -15.20
C MET A 380 12.38 6.93 -15.88
N ALA A 381 12.99 7.88 -15.14
CA ALA A 381 14.00 8.78 -15.69
C ALA A 381 15.19 8.01 -16.29
N GLN A 382 15.72 7.03 -15.56
CA GLN A 382 16.87 6.26 -16.03
C GLN A 382 16.51 5.25 -17.12
N PHE A 383 15.35 4.61 -17.02
CA PHE A 383 14.93 3.60 -17.98
C PHE A 383 14.73 4.20 -19.38
N VAL A 384 14.01 5.32 -19.47
CA VAL A 384 13.80 6.04 -20.74
C VAL A 384 15.14 6.53 -21.29
N PHE A 385 15.98 7.07 -20.42
CA PHE A 385 17.23 7.68 -20.83
C PHE A 385 18.22 6.68 -21.41
N ILE A 386 18.43 5.53 -20.76
CA ILE A 386 19.34 4.51 -21.30
C ILE A 386 18.82 3.98 -22.65
N ASN A 387 17.50 3.82 -22.79
CA ASN A 387 16.88 3.43 -24.07
C ASN A 387 17.06 4.49 -25.17
N LEU A 388 16.97 5.78 -24.85
CA LEU A 388 17.23 6.85 -25.83
C LEU A 388 18.68 6.82 -26.33
N VAL A 389 19.64 6.60 -25.43
CA VAL A 389 21.07 6.48 -25.74
C VAL A 389 21.35 5.31 -26.69
N ILE A 390 20.74 4.15 -26.45
CA ILE A 390 20.85 2.97 -27.33
C ILE A 390 20.53 3.34 -28.77
N VAL A 391 19.37 3.96 -28.95
CA VAL A 391 18.82 4.14 -30.27
C VAL A 391 19.59 5.20 -31.06
N GLU A 392 19.95 6.29 -30.39
CA GLU A 392 20.75 7.38 -30.96
C GLU A 392 22.19 6.97 -31.30
N ASN A 393 22.79 6.06 -30.54
CA ASN A 393 24.11 5.52 -30.87
C ASN A 393 24.09 4.78 -32.21
N GLY A 394 23.10 3.89 -32.42
CA GLY A 394 23.03 3.13 -33.67
C GLY A 394 22.64 3.95 -34.90
N GLU A 395 22.07 5.15 -34.74
CA GLU A 395 21.78 6.09 -35.84
C GLU A 395 22.92 7.09 -36.11
N GLY A 396 23.91 7.18 -35.22
CA GLY A 396 25.06 8.08 -35.38
C GLY A 396 24.77 9.56 -35.10
N THR A 397 23.62 9.87 -34.47
CA THR A 397 23.14 11.23 -34.14
C THR A 397 23.32 11.61 -32.66
N MET A 398 24.06 10.77 -31.92
CA MET A 398 24.22 10.77 -30.48
C MET A 398 24.61 12.13 -29.83
N THR A 399 25.44 12.92 -30.50
CA THR A 399 26.10 14.09 -29.90
C THR A 399 25.12 15.19 -29.49
N SER A 400 24.03 15.43 -30.24
CA SER A 400 23.08 16.52 -29.93
C SER A 400 22.13 16.21 -28.78
N VAL A 401 21.99 14.92 -28.43
CA VAL A 401 21.04 14.41 -27.44
C VAL A 401 21.70 14.23 -26.08
N MET A 402 22.96 13.77 -26.09
CA MET A 402 23.80 13.65 -24.88
C MET A 402 23.97 14.98 -24.13
N GLU A 403 23.93 16.12 -24.84
CA GLU A 403 24.05 17.46 -24.25
C GLU A 403 22.76 17.93 -23.54
N GLN A 404 21.61 17.34 -23.87
CA GLN A 404 20.31 17.80 -23.40
C GLN A 404 19.75 17.01 -22.21
N VAL A 405 20.40 15.90 -21.84
CA VAL A 405 19.82 14.94 -20.89
C VAL A 405 20.84 14.46 -19.85
N CYS A 406 20.50 14.63 -18.57
CA CYS A 406 21.34 14.27 -17.43
C CYS A 406 21.12 12.83 -16.98
N PHE A 407 22.20 12.08 -16.76
CA PHE A 407 22.20 10.83 -16.02
C PHE A 407 22.53 11.10 -14.55
N ASN A 408 21.56 10.95 -13.67
CA ASN A 408 21.83 11.12 -12.23
C ASN A 408 22.44 9.87 -11.56
N GLY A 409 22.59 8.77 -12.29
CA GLY A 409 23.16 7.49 -11.83
C GLY A 409 22.49 6.84 -10.62
N PHE A 410 21.56 7.51 -9.94
CA PHE A 410 21.05 7.30 -8.57
C PHE A 410 22.02 7.50 -7.42
N ASN A 411 22.80 8.59 -7.45
CA ASN A 411 23.37 9.13 -6.22
C ASN A 411 22.40 10.15 -5.59
N GLY A 412 21.51 9.68 -4.72
CA GLY A 412 20.87 10.55 -3.73
C GLY A 412 21.82 10.66 -2.55
N VAL A 413 22.63 11.72 -2.47
CA VAL A 413 23.33 12.00 -1.21
C VAL A 413 22.27 12.53 -0.27
N SER A 414 21.80 11.69 0.66
CA SER A 414 21.01 12.20 1.78
C SER A 414 21.96 13.07 2.60
N TYR A 415 21.80 14.38 2.51
CA TYR A 415 22.44 15.31 3.44
C TYR A 415 21.76 15.10 4.80
N GLU A 416 22.17 14.06 5.53
CA GLU A 416 22.04 14.08 6.98
C GLU A 416 23.05 15.12 7.45
N GLU A 417 22.59 16.36 7.65
CA GLU A 417 23.39 17.43 8.23
C GLU A 417 24.22 16.86 9.38
N HIS A 418 25.54 16.93 9.22
CA HIS A 418 26.52 16.46 10.18
C HIS A 418 26.25 16.99 11.59
N ARG A 419 25.55 16.19 12.40
CA ARG A 419 25.70 16.10 13.86
C ARG A 419 25.52 14.65 14.31
N GLY A 420 26.55 13.85 14.02
CA GLY A 420 26.70 12.47 14.48
C GLY A 420 26.58 11.48 13.32
N SER A 421 27.66 10.75 13.03
CA SER A 421 27.69 9.68 12.04
C SER A 421 26.63 8.63 12.38
N TYR A 422 25.57 8.53 11.58
CA TYR A 422 24.74 7.34 11.61
C TYR A 422 25.40 6.27 10.72
N PRO A 423 25.52 5.03 11.21
CA PRO A 423 26.10 3.94 10.43
C PRO A 423 25.23 3.59 9.22
N SER A 424 25.89 3.08 8.19
CA SER A 424 25.25 2.60 6.96
C SER A 424 24.22 1.49 7.23
N PHE A 425 23.36 1.23 6.24
CA PHE A 425 22.29 0.22 6.31
C PHE A 425 22.80 -1.19 6.68
N GLU A 426 23.97 -1.59 6.18
CA GLU A 426 24.60 -2.88 6.52
C GLU A 426 25.29 -2.86 7.89
N GLU A 427 25.85 -1.73 8.31
CA GLU A 427 26.46 -1.56 9.64
C GLU A 427 25.41 -1.60 10.75
N LYS A 428 24.22 -1.02 10.54
CA LYS A 428 23.07 -1.15 11.46
C LYS A 428 22.64 -2.60 11.63
N ARG A 429 22.81 -3.47 10.63
CA ARG A 429 22.47 -4.90 10.72
C ARG A 429 23.51 -5.68 11.53
N LYS A 430 24.78 -5.26 11.50
CA LYS A 430 25.88 -5.86 12.28
C LYS A 430 25.93 -5.34 13.73
N GLU A 431 25.66 -4.05 13.97
CA GLU A 431 25.55 -3.48 15.33
C GLU A 431 24.40 -4.09 16.15
N ARG A 432 23.29 -4.48 15.50
CA ARG A 432 22.15 -5.17 16.14
C ARG A 432 22.56 -6.45 16.89
N VAL A 433 23.62 -7.13 16.45
CA VAL A 433 24.10 -8.38 17.06
C VAL A 433 24.94 -8.11 18.31
N ASN A 434 25.58 -6.94 18.41
CA ASN A 434 26.51 -6.61 19.49
C ASN A 434 25.88 -5.88 20.68
N ASP A 435 24.76 -5.17 20.50
CA ASP A 435 24.18 -4.31 21.54
C ASP A 435 23.19 -4.98 22.51
N GLY A 436 23.05 -6.32 22.48
CA GLY A 436 22.16 -7.03 23.42
C GLY A 436 20.69 -6.61 23.35
N ILE A 437 20.28 -6.05 22.21
CA ILE A 437 18.95 -5.51 21.94
C ILE A 437 17.94 -6.66 21.98
N ARG A 438 16.85 -6.47 22.71
CA ARG A 438 15.73 -7.42 22.63
C ARG A 438 15.09 -7.30 21.26
N ASP A 439 14.99 -8.44 20.57
CA ASP A 439 14.30 -8.66 19.31
C ASP A 439 12.80 -8.31 19.35
N SER A 440 12.29 -7.46 20.24
CA SER A 440 10.88 -7.09 20.39
C SER A 440 10.54 -5.66 19.97
N ASP A 441 11.52 -4.76 19.95
CA ASP A 441 11.20 -3.32 19.91
C ASP A 441 11.21 -2.79 18.46
N VAL A 442 10.06 -2.28 18.02
CA VAL A 442 9.88 -1.64 16.69
C VAL A 442 10.15 -0.14 16.75
N LEU A 443 10.10 0.43 17.96
CA LEU A 443 10.46 1.81 18.22
C LEU A 443 11.33 1.98 19.46
N ARG A 444 12.30 2.89 19.35
CA ARG A 444 13.02 3.51 20.46
C ARG A 444 12.41 4.88 20.72
N ILE A 445 12.12 5.21 21.98
CA ILE A 445 11.64 6.55 22.32
C ILE A 445 12.82 7.50 22.32
N ILE A 446 12.80 8.46 21.40
CA ILE A 446 13.87 9.46 21.25
C ILE A 446 13.20 10.83 21.25
N ASN A 447 13.48 11.64 22.28
CA ASN A 447 12.97 13.01 22.41
C ASN A 447 13.71 13.95 21.44
N ARG A 448 13.45 13.80 20.13
CA ARG A 448 14.01 14.61 19.06
C ARG A 448 12.94 14.91 18.01
N ASN A 449 13.06 16.05 17.34
CA ASN A 449 12.20 16.37 16.21
C ASN A 449 12.51 15.43 15.04
N ALA A 450 11.49 15.09 14.25
CA ALA A 450 11.75 14.45 12.97
C ALA A 450 12.45 15.44 12.04
N VAL A 451 13.25 14.92 11.13
CA VAL A 451 14.00 15.74 10.17
C VAL A 451 13.50 15.42 8.77
N LEU A 452 13.20 16.44 7.99
CA LEU A 452 12.82 16.29 6.58
C LEU A 452 13.98 15.67 5.79
N ARG A 453 13.68 14.62 5.01
CA ARG A 453 14.62 13.98 4.08
C ARG A 453 14.68 14.79 2.80
N ASN A 454 15.72 15.60 2.67
CA ASN A 454 16.06 16.24 1.40
C ASN A 454 16.91 15.28 0.56
N THR A 455 16.65 15.25 -0.74
CA THR A 455 17.47 14.51 -1.71
C THR A 455 18.15 15.50 -2.63
N VAL A 456 19.47 15.44 -2.69
CA VAL A 456 20.25 16.15 -3.70
C VAL A 456 20.68 15.10 -4.72
N PHE A 457 20.29 15.31 -5.97
CA PHE A 457 20.80 14.52 -7.08
C PHE A 457 22.10 15.12 -7.59
N GLU A 458 23.12 14.28 -7.69
CA GLU A 458 24.24 14.55 -8.56
C GLU A 458 23.81 14.19 -9.99
N ASP A 459 23.50 15.19 -10.79
CA ASP A 459 23.38 14.99 -12.24
C ASP A 459 24.78 14.86 -12.80
N MET A 460 25.04 13.78 -13.54
CA MET A 460 26.16 13.69 -14.45
C MET A 460 25.63 13.91 -15.86
N ASP A 461 26.34 14.67 -16.68
CA ASP A 461 26.03 14.64 -18.10
C ASP A 461 26.44 13.27 -18.68
N MET A 462 25.84 12.88 -19.82
CA MET A 462 26.12 11.56 -20.41
C MET A 462 27.60 11.42 -20.84
N PHE A 463 28.26 12.51 -21.22
CA PHE A 463 29.70 12.46 -21.52
C PHE A 463 30.51 12.08 -20.29
N GLU A 464 30.21 12.66 -19.13
CA GLU A 464 30.83 12.32 -17.85
C GLU A 464 30.58 10.85 -17.48
N VAL A 465 29.38 10.33 -17.74
CA VAL A 465 29.07 8.91 -17.51
C VAL A 465 29.94 8.02 -18.38
N LEU A 466 30.03 8.31 -19.68
CA LEU A 466 30.88 7.54 -20.59
C LEU A 466 32.35 7.61 -20.16
N LEU A 467 32.87 8.81 -19.89
CA LEU A 467 34.25 9.02 -19.45
C LEU A 467 34.56 8.25 -18.17
N VAL A 468 33.65 8.27 -17.20
CA VAL A 468 33.80 7.48 -15.96
C VAL A 468 33.76 5.99 -16.27
N ALA A 469 32.84 5.54 -17.14
CA ALA A 469 32.71 4.14 -17.55
C ALA A 469 33.91 3.61 -18.38
N LEU A 470 34.79 4.46 -18.92
CA LEU A 470 36.00 3.98 -19.60
C LEU A 470 36.95 3.23 -18.65
N SER A 471 36.94 3.55 -17.36
CA SER A 471 37.76 2.86 -16.35
C SER A 471 37.01 1.73 -15.65
N GLU A 472 37.68 0.65 -15.27
CA GLU A 472 37.06 -0.44 -14.48
C GLU A 472 36.51 0.07 -13.13
N GLU A 473 37.26 0.95 -12.46
CA GLU A 473 36.83 1.57 -11.19
C GLU A 473 35.59 2.43 -11.37
N GLY A 474 35.53 3.23 -12.44
CA GLY A 474 34.38 4.07 -12.75
C GLY A 474 33.17 3.26 -13.19
N CYS A 475 33.33 2.19 -13.97
CA CYS A 475 32.27 1.22 -14.24
C CYS A 475 31.68 0.66 -12.94
N GLU A 476 32.53 0.17 -12.04
CA GLU A 476 32.09 -0.38 -10.76
C GLU A 476 31.39 0.66 -9.89
N LYS A 477 31.88 1.92 -9.90
CA LYS A 477 31.22 3.05 -9.25
C LYS A 477 29.82 3.28 -9.83
N LEU A 478 29.66 3.28 -11.15
CA LEU A 478 28.37 3.50 -11.82
C LEU A 478 27.41 2.33 -11.62
N ARG A 479 27.89 1.07 -11.69
CA ARG A 479 27.11 -0.14 -11.38
C ARG A 479 26.50 -0.10 -9.98
N ARG A 480 27.27 0.35 -8.99
CA ARG A 480 26.78 0.51 -7.61
C ARG A 480 25.72 1.58 -7.46
N ARG A 481 25.65 2.52 -8.40
CA ARG A 481 24.62 3.56 -8.40
C ARG A 481 23.32 3.07 -9.06
N CYS A 482 23.34 2.05 -9.94
CA CYS A 482 22.14 1.47 -10.54
C CYS A 482 21.12 0.99 -9.48
N CYS A 483 19.89 1.50 -9.54
CA CYS A 483 18.89 1.29 -8.47
C CYS A 483 18.15 -0.05 -8.54
N CYS A 484 18.26 -0.77 -9.65
CA CYS A 484 17.74 -2.12 -9.79
C CYS A 484 18.55 -2.92 -10.80
N LYS A 485 18.37 -4.24 -10.78
CA LYS A 485 19.08 -5.16 -11.68
C LYS A 485 18.83 -4.82 -13.17
N MET A 486 17.60 -4.51 -13.55
CA MET A 486 17.27 -4.18 -14.94
C MET A 486 18.09 -2.99 -15.44
N ILE A 487 18.17 -1.90 -14.65
CA ILE A 487 18.98 -0.74 -15.02
C ILE A 487 20.46 -1.10 -15.08
N ALA A 488 20.95 -1.95 -14.16
CA ALA A 488 22.33 -2.41 -14.18
C ALA A 488 22.64 -3.24 -15.44
N ASP A 489 21.75 -4.17 -15.82
CA ASP A 489 21.89 -5.01 -17.00
C ASP A 489 21.84 -4.17 -18.29
N LEU A 490 20.93 -3.20 -18.35
CA LEU A 490 20.85 -2.21 -19.43
C LEU A 490 22.11 -1.35 -19.50
N PHE A 491 22.56 -0.80 -18.37
CA PHE A 491 23.80 -0.01 -18.31
C PHE A 491 24.99 -0.83 -18.82
N GLU A 492 25.12 -2.09 -18.40
CA GLU A 492 26.18 -2.98 -18.85
C GLU A 492 26.13 -3.19 -20.36
N LYS A 493 24.95 -3.53 -20.90
CA LYS A 493 24.80 -3.79 -22.34
C LYS A 493 25.05 -2.58 -23.21
N VAL A 494 24.61 -1.42 -22.76
CA VAL A 494 24.62 -0.20 -23.58
C VAL A 494 25.93 0.54 -23.42
N ILE A 495 26.28 0.87 -22.19
CA ILE A 495 27.41 1.74 -21.91
C ILE A 495 28.71 0.94 -21.91
N VAL A 496 28.73 -0.22 -21.24
CA VAL A 496 29.96 -1.00 -21.10
C VAL A 496 30.24 -1.84 -22.33
N GLU A 497 29.31 -2.66 -22.80
CA GLU A 497 29.54 -3.50 -23.98
C GLU A 497 29.34 -2.72 -25.29
N GLY A 498 28.26 -1.93 -25.41
CA GLY A 498 27.90 -1.27 -26.65
C GLY A 498 28.79 -0.09 -27.04
N MET A 499 29.17 0.76 -26.07
CA MET A 499 29.87 2.02 -26.35
C MET A 499 31.36 1.97 -26.02
N LYS A 500 31.77 1.33 -24.91
CA LYS A 500 33.19 1.26 -24.54
C LYS A 500 34.01 0.45 -25.55
N ASP A 501 33.51 -0.70 -25.99
CA ASP A 501 34.20 -1.56 -26.94
C ASP A 501 34.43 -0.83 -28.29
N GLU A 502 33.48 0.01 -28.73
CA GLU A 502 33.66 0.82 -29.95
C GLU A 502 34.72 1.91 -29.78
N VAL A 503 34.75 2.60 -28.62
CA VAL A 503 35.75 3.63 -28.32
C VAL A 503 37.17 3.04 -28.23
N GLU A 504 37.33 1.89 -27.59
CA GLU A 504 38.62 1.20 -27.52
C GLU A 504 39.10 0.74 -28.91
N VAL A 505 38.19 0.27 -29.76
CA VAL A 505 38.50 -0.10 -31.16
C VAL A 505 38.92 1.11 -32.00
N ILE A 506 38.29 2.27 -31.82
CA ILE A 506 38.68 3.51 -32.53
C ILE A 506 40.08 3.96 -32.11
N ASN A 507 40.39 3.94 -30.81
CA ASN A 507 41.71 4.31 -30.30
C ASN A 507 42.81 3.36 -30.78
N LEU A 508 42.51 2.05 -30.87
CA LEU A 508 43.43 1.05 -31.44
C LEU A 508 43.66 1.23 -32.94
N ARG A 509 42.67 1.73 -33.69
CA ARG A 509 42.84 2.03 -35.13
C ARG A 509 43.67 3.29 -35.34
N GLN A 510 43.44 4.33 -34.55
CA GLN A 510 44.21 5.57 -34.62
C GLN A 510 45.67 5.39 -34.18
N GLY A 511 45.94 4.55 -33.17
CA GLY A 511 47.30 4.22 -32.74
C GLY A 511 48.08 3.27 -33.67
N ASN A 512 47.43 2.70 -34.70
CA ASN A 512 48.10 1.91 -35.75
C ASN A 512 48.29 2.70 -37.06
N GLU A 513 47.77 3.94 -37.12
CA GLU A 513 47.96 4.88 -38.24
C GLU A 513 48.99 5.98 -37.93
N GLU A 514 49.54 6.02 -36.71
CA GLU A 514 50.79 6.73 -36.34
C GLU A 514 52.00 5.78 -36.40
#